data_AF-A0A1V6FXH7-F1
#
_entry.id   AF-A0A1V6FXH7-F1
#
_cell.length_a   1.000
_cell.length_b   1.000
_cell.length_c   1.000
_cell.angle_alpha   90.00
_cell.angle_beta   90.00
_cell.angle_gamma   90.00
#
_symmetry.space_group_name_H-M   'P 1'
#
loop_
_entity.id
_entity.type
_entity.pdbx_description
1 polymer ?
#
loop_
_entity_poly.entity_id
_entity_poly.type
_entity_poly.pdbx_seq_one_letter_code
_entity_poly.pdbx_strand_id
1 'polypeptide(L)' 'MKKIKFFKCGDPQELEEEVSSWIEEEKPNILQINPIFVDEGGWYLMQVFYIQTIDPGIEDIFG' A
#
# COMPACT_ATOMS: atom_id res chain seq x y z
N MET A 1 2.03 -2.66 14.50
CA MET A 1 0.56 -2.52 14.52
C MET A 1 0.04 -2.80 13.12
N LYS A 2 -1.05 -3.59 12.96
CA LYS A 2 -1.67 -3.80 11.64
C LYS A 2 -2.41 -2.52 11.23
N LYS A 3 -2.18 -2.05 10.00
CA LYS A 3 -2.79 -0.87 9.40
C LYS A 3 -3.50 -1.27 8.10
N ILE A 4 -4.43 -0.43 7.65
CA ILE A 4 -5.18 -0.60 6.41
C ILE A 4 -5.07 0.70 5.62
N LYS A 5 -4.82 0.61 4.32
CA LYS A 5 -4.90 1.72 3.37
C LYS A 5 -5.84 1.36 2.22
N PHE A 6 -6.57 2.36 1.73
CA PHE A 6 -7.47 2.24 0.59
C PHE A 6 -6.99 3.13 -0.54
N PHE A 7 -7.09 2.62 -1.76
CA PHE A 7 -6.81 3.32 -3.00
C PHE A 7 -8.05 3.29 -3.88
N LYS A 8 -8.25 4.37 -4.64
CA LYS A 8 -9.39 4.55 -5.55
C LYS A 8 -8.93 5.34 -6.77
N CYS A 9 -9.01 4.74 -7.95
CA CYS A 9 -8.64 5.38 -9.22
C CYS A 9 -9.69 5.12 -10.30
N GLY A 10 -9.69 5.96 -11.34
CA GLY A 10 -10.57 5.80 -12.50
C GLY A 10 -10.03 4.80 -13.53
N ASP A 11 -8.75 4.46 -13.41
CA ASP A 11 -8.04 3.56 -14.30
C ASP A 11 -7.25 2.51 -13.48
N PRO A 12 -7.21 1.24 -13.91
CA PRO A 12 -6.53 0.18 -13.15
C PRO A 12 -5.00 0.31 -13.18
N GLN A 13 -4.41 0.92 -14.21
CA GLN A 13 -2.98 1.18 -14.29
C GLN A 13 -2.59 2.31 -13.33
N GLU A 14 -3.38 3.39 -13.29
CA GLU A 14 -3.22 4.47 -12.30
C GLU A 14 -3.25 3.91 -10.86
N LEU A 15 -4.17 2.98 -10.58
CA LEU A 15 -4.28 2.32 -9.29
C LEU A 15 -3.02 1.54 -8.90
N GLU A 16 -2.44 0.82 -9.86
CA GLU A 16 -1.20 0.06 -9.65
C GLU A 16 0.01 0.99 -9.42
N GLU A 17 0.08 2.09 -10.16
CA GLU A 17 1.13 3.12 -10.03
C GLU A 17 1.05 3.82 -8.66
N GLU A 18 -0.14 4.20 -8.19
CA GLU A 18 -0.32 4.80 -6.87
C GLU A 18 0.07 3.86 -5.73
N VAL A 19 -0.35 2.59 -5.82
CA VAL A 19 -0.03 1.57 -4.81
C VAL A 19 1.48 1.32 -4.78
N SER A 20 2.11 1.21 -5.95
CA SER A 20 3.56 0.99 -6.06
C SER A 20 4.35 2.17 -5.48
N SER A 21 3.99 3.39 -5.87
CA SER A 21 4.63 4.62 -5.37
C SER A 21 4.53 4.72 -3.84
N TRP A 22 3.36 4.38 -3.29
CA TRP A 22 3.16 4.36 -1.85
C TRP A 22 3.99 3.30 -1.12
N ILE A 23 4.16 2.11 -1.70
CA ILE A 23 5.00 1.04 -1.12
C ILE A 23 6.47 1.50 -1.06
N GLU A 24 6.96 2.17 -2.10
CA GLU A 24 8.33 2.69 -2.16
C GLU A 24 8.58 3.79 -1.12
N GLU A 25 7.61 4.67 -0.90
CA GLU A 25 7.68 5.75 0.07
C GLU A 25 7.61 5.23 1.52
N GLU A 26 6.58 4.43 1.84
CA GLU A 26 6.32 4.01 3.23
C GLU A 26 7.15 2.80 3.68
N LYS A 27 7.65 2.00 2.72
CA LYS A 27 8.44 0.78 2.94
C LYS A 27 7.84 -0.14 4.02
N PRO A 28 6.57 -0.59 3.86
CA PRO A 28 5.96 -1.50 4.82
C PRO A 28 6.72 -2.84 4.89
N ASN A 29 6.89 -3.39 6.08
CA ASN A 29 7.64 -4.64 6.29
C ASN A 29 6.87 -5.87 5.79
N ILE A 30 5.56 -5.88 6.01
CA ILE A 30 4.65 -6.94 5.58
C ILE A 30 3.46 -6.30 4.91
N LEU A 31 3.12 -6.76 3.70
CA LEU A 31 2.00 -6.28 2.90
C LEU A 31 1.12 -7.44 2.44
N GLN A 32 -0.19 -7.23 2.50
CA GLN A 32 -1.21 -8.06 1.86
C GLN A 32 -2.09 -7.12 1.03
N ILE A 33 -2.06 -7.31 -0.29
CA ILE A 33 -2.86 -6.56 -1.24
C ILE A 33 -4.09 -7.40 -1.59
N ASN A 34 -5.27 -6.85 -1.36
CA ASN A 34 -6.52 -7.50 -1.74
C ASN A 34 -6.84 -7.26 -3.22
N PRO A 35 -7.67 -8.12 -3.85
CA PRO A 35 -8.10 -7.96 -5.24
C PRO A 35 -8.73 -6.60 -5.53
N ILE A 36 -8.62 -6.17 -6.78
CA ILE A 36 -9.25 -4.94 -7.27
C ILE A 36 -10.77 -5.15 -7.38
N PHE A 37 -11.53 -4.23 -6.79
CA PHE A 37 -12.98 -4.18 -6.95
C PHE A 37 -13.36 -3.07 -7.92
N VAL A 38 -14.29 -3.36 -8.82
CA VAL A 38 -14.89 -2.34 -9.69
C VAL A 38 -16.23 -1.94 -9.08
N ASP A 39 -16.36 -0.67 -8.73
CA ASP A 39 -17.61 -0.07 -8.24
C ASP A 39 -18.59 0.15 -9.41
N GLU A 40 -19.90 0.24 -9.12
CA GLU A 40 -20.96 0.47 -10.12
C GLU A 40 -20.75 1.78 -10.92
N GLY A 41 -19.97 2.72 -10.37
CA GLY A 41 -19.55 3.97 -11.02
C GLY A 41 -18.31 3.87 -11.91
N GLY A 42 -17.72 2.68 -12.13
CA GLY A 42 -16.53 2.49 -12.95
C GLY A 42 -15.21 2.81 -12.25
N TRP A 43 -15.21 2.88 -10.91
CA TRP A 43 -14.00 3.11 -10.11
C TRP A 43 -13.31 1.80 -9.76
N TYR A 44 -11.99 1.80 -9.77
CA TYR A 44 -11.17 0.69 -9.31
C TYR A 44 -10.71 0.95 -7.88
N LEU A 45 -10.95 0.00 -6.99
CA LEU A 45 -10.65 0.09 -5.56
C LEU A 45 -9.66 -1.00 -5.16
N MET A 46 -8.66 -0.64 -4.36
CA MET A 46 -7.72 -1.60 -3.78
C MET A 46 -7.57 -1.36 -2.28
N GLN A 47 -7.57 -2.45 -1.52
CA GLN A 47 -7.33 -2.43 -0.08
C GLN A 47 -5.98 -3.09 0.22
N VAL A 48 -5.12 -2.38 0.92
CA VAL A 48 -3.81 -2.88 1.35
C VAL A 48 -3.77 -2.99 2.87
N PHE A 49 -3.57 -4.20 3.36
CA PHE A 49 -3.24 -4.45 4.76
C PHE A 49 -1.73 -4.45 4.90
N TYR A 50 -1.21 -3.74 5.89
CA TYR A 50 0.23 -3.68 6.09
C TYR A 50 0.61 -3.62 7.56
N ILE A 51 1.83 -4.07 7.83
CA ILE A 51 2.51 -3.89 9.10
C ILE A 51 3.72 -3.01 8.82
N GLN A 52 3.75 -1.88 9.51
CA GLN A 52 4.93 -1.03 9.60
C GLN A 52 5.46 -1.21 11.02
N THR A 53 6.61 -1.86 11.13
CA THR A 53 7.41 -1.87 12.35
C THR A 53 8.42 -0.76 12.21
N ILE A 54 8.48 0.13 13.20
CA ILE A 54 9.70 0.90 13.43
C ILE A 54 10.75 -0.17 13.67
N ASP A 55 11.72 -0.32 12.77
CA ASP A 55 12.84 -1.21 13.01
C ASP A 55 13.90 -0.40 13.76
N PRO A 56 13.99 -0.49 15.10
CA PRO A 56 15.03 0.22 15.85
C PRO A 56 16.43 -0.28 15.48
N GLY A 57 16.56 -1.42 14.78
CA GLY A 57 17.85 -1.98 14.38
C GLY A 57 18.42 -1.42 13.07
N ILE A 58 17.65 -0.69 12.26
CA ILE A 58 18.16 -0.13 10.99
C ILE A 58 18.84 1.23 11.20
N GLU A 59 18.45 2.01 12.21
CA GLU A 59 19.13 3.29 12.52
C GLU A 59 20.56 3.07 13.06
N ASP A 60 20.83 1.97 13.77
CA ASP A 60 22.15 1.65 14.35
C ASP A 60 23.15 1.03 13.35
N ILE A 61 22.71 0.59 12.16
CA ILE A 61 23.62 -0.01 11.14
C ILE A 61 24.28 1.06 10.26
N PHE A 62 23.73 2.27 10.21
CA PHE A 62 24.28 3.42 9.50
C PHE A 62 24.82 4.52 10.44
N GLY A 63 24.92 4.24 11.74
CA GLY A 63 25.53 5.10 12.77
C GLY A 63 27.01 4.86 12.99
#